data_AF-T2M9C9-F1
#
_entry.id   AF-T2M9C9-F1
#
_cell.length_a   1.000
_cell.length_b   1.000
_cell.length_c   1.000
_cell.angle_alpha   90.00
_cell.angle_beta   90.00
_cell.angle_gamma   90.00
#
_symmetry.space_group_name_H-M   'P 1'
#
loop_
_entity.id
_entity.type
_entity.pdbx_description
1 polymer ?
#
loop_
_entity_poly.entity_id
_entity_poly.type
_entity_poly.pdbx_seq_one_letter_code
_entity_poly.pdbx_strand_id
1 'polypeptide(L)'
;MEAFIPSRRFKVKPHSTPWFSPSCAAAISNRNHFFHIFQKNNSLENKRLFIIARNRCKKVLFDAKLHYSQFTKSRILSQKLGSKVFWKIFNSIVNKGRSNIPSLIHGTDLITSPKDKAELFAKNFSSNSTLESYGHSLPSISVKQVDPLLDIQITPASVAKVISQLNSSTACGPDNIPVTVLQNCSPELSSILSKLFNKCLTKSCFPVSLPDVVRTHVPLAEKNGNDVLYYHTNEINQIVIIFPGDVQDFRDKMQAHRDNYVWKDFSLEDTAKIIYDHFELALVVVIRASRLHLNTFASYKNFVDGNLFGVPKYSNDSIKAISRLHFVLQALYKEVANGEHESLLNNLPITLLGFSKGCVVLNQMLCELPLLEKDQTLDVFFSRMSAFLWLDSGNCGQSGAYIVNELCLSYAARMIPKIYVYSTPYQINDDSRPWISIEREKFIRLMKKKKAFLKEVVLFSDIPRSLEKHFLLLKEFSFTAV
;
A
#
# COMPACT_ATOMS: atom_id res chain seq x y z
N MET A 1 9.50 -21.86 -41.32
CA MET A 1 9.43 -23.14 -40.57
C MET A 1 9.90 -22.87 -39.16
N GLU A 2 8.96 -22.77 -38.23
CA GLU A 2 9.24 -22.61 -36.80
C GLU A 2 9.91 -23.88 -36.28
N ALA A 3 11.16 -23.76 -35.82
CA ALA A 3 11.88 -24.85 -35.20
C ALA A 3 11.42 -25.02 -33.74
N PHE A 4 10.35 -25.79 -33.54
CA PHE A 4 9.95 -26.20 -32.20
C PHE A 4 10.99 -27.17 -31.62
N ILE A 5 11.76 -26.70 -30.63
CA ILE A 5 12.62 -27.55 -29.80
C ILE A 5 11.70 -28.41 -28.92
N PRO A 6 11.74 -29.75 -29.00
CA PRO A 6 10.91 -30.60 -28.15
C PRO A 6 11.33 -30.44 -26.68
N SER A 7 10.53 -29.74 -25.87
CA SER A 7 10.75 -29.69 -24.42
C SER A 7 9.82 -30.67 -23.71
N ARG A 8 10.39 -31.76 -23.15
CA ARG A 8 9.68 -32.59 -22.18
C ARG A 8 9.72 -31.89 -20.82
N ARG A 9 8.60 -31.31 -20.38
CA ARG A 9 8.45 -30.82 -19.00
C ARG A 9 8.16 -32.01 -18.07
N PHE A 10 9.17 -32.43 -17.31
CA PHE A 10 8.95 -33.32 -16.17
C PHE A 10 8.23 -32.54 -15.06
N LYS A 11 7.01 -32.98 -14.68
CA LYS A 11 6.33 -32.50 -13.47
C LYS A 11 7.09 -33.03 -12.25
N VAL A 12 8.03 -32.24 -11.74
CA VAL A 12 8.62 -32.45 -10.41
C VAL A 12 7.52 -32.22 -9.38
N LYS A 13 7.23 -33.22 -8.54
CA LYS A 13 6.22 -33.04 -7.48
C LYS A 13 6.73 -31.98 -6.48
N PRO A 14 5.86 -31.10 -5.94
CA PRO A 14 6.28 -29.99 -5.06
C PRO A 14 7.10 -30.38 -3.82
N HIS A 15 7.10 -31.66 -3.45
CA HIS A 15 7.78 -32.22 -2.28
C HIS A 15 8.78 -33.34 -2.61
N SER A 16 9.16 -33.53 -3.88
CA SER A 16 10.20 -34.52 -4.20
C SER A 16 11.57 -34.01 -3.78
N THR A 17 12.36 -34.88 -3.15
CA THR A 17 13.73 -34.56 -2.77
C THR A 17 14.59 -34.26 -4.02
N PRO A 18 15.47 -33.25 -3.97
CA PRO A 18 16.17 -32.73 -5.16
C PRO A 18 17.16 -33.72 -5.80
N TRP A 19 17.50 -34.81 -5.11
CA TRP A 19 18.35 -35.90 -5.64
C TRP A 19 17.56 -37.02 -6.34
N PHE A 20 16.23 -36.99 -6.32
CA PHE A 20 15.40 -38.07 -6.85
C PHE A 20 15.22 -37.97 -8.38
N SER A 21 15.74 -38.95 -9.12
CA SER A 21 15.71 -38.98 -10.59
C SER A 21 14.69 -39.98 -11.17
N PRO A 22 14.34 -39.91 -12.47
CA PRO A 22 13.53 -40.92 -13.14
C PRO A 22 14.09 -42.34 -13.02
N SER A 23 15.41 -42.50 -13.01
CA SER A 23 16.08 -43.78 -12.80
C SER A 23 15.81 -44.36 -11.41
N CYS A 24 15.71 -43.51 -10.38
CA CYS A 24 15.29 -43.93 -9.03
C CYS A 24 13.86 -44.45 -9.03
N ALA A 25 12.94 -43.74 -9.71
CA ALA A 25 11.53 -44.16 -9.83
C ALA A 25 11.41 -45.53 -10.54
N ALA A 26 12.12 -45.69 -11.67
CA ALA A 26 12.13 -46.94 -12.42
C ALA A 26 12.71 -48.11 -11.61
N ALA A 27 13.79 -47.88 -10.84
CA ALA A 27 14.39 -48.91 -10.01
C ALA A 27 13.50 -49.34 -8.83
N ILE A 28 12.77 -48.39 -8.22
CA ILE A 28 11.77 -48.68 -7.18
C ILE A 28 10.59 -49.47 -7.76
N SER A 29 10.09 -49.07 -8.93
CA SER A 29 9.00 -49.78 -9.63
C SER A 29 9.40 -51.22 -9.96
N ASN A 30 10.61 -51.43 -10.49
CA ASN A 30 11.15 -52.75 -10.80
C ASN A 30 11.30 -53.63 -9.54
N ARG A 31 11.84 -53.08 -8.45
CA ARG A 31 11.89 -53.77 -7.15
C ARG A 31 10.50 -54.18 -6.67
N ASN A 32 9.52 -53.27 -6.74
CA ASN A 32 8.15 -53.55 -6.29
C ASN A 32 7.48 -54.61 -7.16
N HIS A 33 7.71 -54.60 -8.47
CA HIS A 33 7.21 -55.62 -9.39
C HIS A 33 7.67 -57.02 -8.97
N PHE A 34 8.97 -57.24 -8.79
CA PHE A 34 9.49 -58.55 -8.36
C PHE A 34 9.12 -58.89 -6.91
N PHE A 35 8.94 -57.89 -6.04
CA PHE A 35 8.41 -58.12 -4.69
C PHE A 35 6.99 -58.70 -4.71
N HIS A 36 6.10 -58.16 -5.56
CA HIS A 36 4.74 -58.65 -5.70
C HIS A 36 4.70 -60.05 -6.34
N ILE A 37 5.57 -60.34 -7.32
CA ILE A 37 5.71 -61.68 -7.89
C ILE A 37 6.16 -62.69 -6.82
N PHE A 38 7.19 -62.34 -6.04
CA PHE A 38 7.68 -63.16 -4.94
C PHE A 38 6.63 -63.41 -3.85
N GLN A 39 5.83 -62.40 -3.50
CA GLN A 39 4.74 -62.56 -2.53
C GLN A 39 3.61 -63.45 -3.03
N LYS A 40 3.27 -63.38 -4.33
CA LYS A 40 2.23 -64.22 -4.93
C LYS A 40 2.66 -65.67 -5.13
N ASN A 41 3.93 -65.89 -5.47
CA ASN A 41 4.49 -67.23 -5.68
C ASN A 41 5.93 -67.29 -5.10
N ASN A 42 6.04 -67.87 -3.91
CA ASN A 42 7.27 -67.93 -3.13
C ASN A 42 8.16 -69.09 -3.60
N SER A 43 8.79 -68.91 -4.77
CA SER A 43 9.80 -69.82 -5.31
C SER A 43 11.23 -69.29 -5.08
N LEU A 44 12.22 -70.20 -5.12
CA LEU A 44 13.64 -69.84 -4.98
C LEU A 44 14.09 -68.85 -6.08
N GLU A 45 13.56 -69.01 -7.30
CA GLU A 45 13.88 -68.15 -8.45
C GLU A 45 13.25 -66.76 -8.29
N ASN A 46 11.99 -66.67 -7.87
CA ASN A 46 11.33 -65.38 -7.61
C ASN A 46 12.02 -64.61 -6.48
N LYS A 47 12.49 -65.33 -5.45
CA LYS A 47 13.29 -64.76 -4.36
C LYS A 47 14.60 -64.17 -4.89
N ARG A 48 15.29 -64.90 -5.79
CA ARG A 48 16.54 -64.46 -6.42
C ARG A 48 16.34 -63.19 -7.25
N LEU A 49 15.30 -63.15 -8.10
CA LEU A 49 14.97 -61.99 -8.93
C LEU A 49 14.64 -60.75 -8.09
N PHE A 50 13.88 -60.91 -7.01
CA PHE A 50 13.62 -59.82 -6.06
C PHE A 50 14.90 -59.30 -5.39
N ILE A 51 15.80 -60.18 -4.95
CA ILE A 51 17.07 -59.77 -4.32
C ILE A 51 17.92 -58.96 -5.30
N ILE A 52 18.03 -59.40 -6.56
CA ILE A 52 18.76 -58.68 -7.61
C ILE A 52 18.14 -57.29 -7.83
N ALA A 53 16.81 -57.20 -7.99
CA ALA A 53 16.12 -55.93 -8.19
C ALA A 53 16.24 -55.00 -6.98
N ARG A 54 16.18 -55.54 -5.76
CA ARG A 54 16.39 -54.80 -4.50
C ARG A 54 17.80 -54.22 -4.41
N ASN A 55 18.83 -55.02 -4.69
CA ASN A 55 20.22 -54.58 -4.63
C ASN A 55 20.51 -53.51 -5.69
N ARG A 56 19.98 -53.69 -6.91
CA ARG A 56 20.04 -52.68 -7.96
C ARG A 56 19.35 -51.38 -7.55
N CYS A 57 18.15 -51.46 -6.99
CA CYS A 57 17.43 -50.29 -6.48
C CYS A 57 18.22 -49.56 -5.37
N LYS A 58 18.82 -50.31 -4.43
CA LYS A 58 19.67 -49.74 -3.38
C LYS A 58 20.86 -48.99 -3.96
N LYS A 59 21.54 -49.57 -4.96
CA LYS A 59 22.69 -48.96 -5.64
C LYS A 59 22.30 -47.67 -6.36
N VAL A 60 21.24 -47.69 -7.18
CA VAL A 60 20.77 -46.51 -7.91
C VAL A 60 20.40 -45.36 -6.97
N LEU A 61 19.74 -45.64 -5.84
CA LEU A 61 19.40 -44.62 -4.84
C LEU A 61 20.64 -44.07 -4.13
N PHE A 62 21.64 -44.90 -3.88
CA PHE A 62 22.91 -44.48 -3.28
C PHE A 62 23.69 -43.56 -4.24
N ASP A 63 23.85 -43.98 -5.50
CA ASP A 63 24.57 -43.23 -6.53
C ASP A 63 23.93 -41.87 -6.78
N ALA A 64 22.59 -41.80 -6.83
CA ALA A 64 21.85 -40.54 -7.01
C ALA A 64 22.09 -39.56 -5.84
N LYS A 65 22.10 -40.04 -4.59
CA LYS A 65 22.39 -39.22 -3.41
C LYS A 65 23.85 -38.75 -3.40
N LEU A 66 24.78 -39.63 -3.75
CA LEU A 66 26.21 -39.33 -3.80
C LEU A 66 26.49 -38.26 -4.87
N HIS A 67 25.94 -38.43 -6.07
CA HIS A 67 26.08 -37.48 -7.16
C HIS A 67 25.52 -36.10 -6.79
N TYR A 68 24.33 -36.04 -6.18
CA TYR A 68 23.76 -34.78 -5.72
C TYR A 68 24.63 -34.08 -4.67
N SER A 69 25.19 -34.83 -3.72
CA SER A 69 26.10 -34.28 -2.70
C SER A 69 27.37 -33.69 -3.33
N GLN A 70 28.01 -34.43 -4.25
CA GLN A 70 29.20 -33.97 -4.98
C GLN A 70 28.90 -32.75 -5.85
N PHE A 71 27.81 -32.78 -6.60
CA PHE A 71 27.35 -31.67 -7.43
C PHE A 71 27.09 -30.41 -6.58
N THR A 72 26.38 -30.56 -5.46
CA THR A 72 26.07 -29.44 -4.57
C THR A 72 27.34 -28.85 -3.93
N LYS A 73 28.29 -29.70 -3.53
CA LYS A 73 29.60 -29.27 -3.00
C LYS A 73 30.38 -28.46 -4.04
N SER A 74 30.46 -28.95 -5.29
CA SER A 74 31.16 -28.24 -6.38
C SER A 74 30.52 -26.88 -6.67
N ARG A 75 29.17 -26.81 -6.65
CA ARG A 75 28.45 -25.55 -6.82
C ARG A 75 28.78 -24.56 -5.72
N ILE A 76 28.83 -24.97 -4.45
CA ILE A 76 29.20 -24.06 -3.35
C ILE A 76 30.61 -23.52 -3.53
N LEU A 77 31.58 -24.40 -3.84
CA LEU A 77 32.98 -24.01 -4.03
C LEU A 77 33.19 -23.05 -5.21
N SER A 78 32.34 -23.15 -6.25
CA SER A 78 32.39 -22.26 -7.42
C SER A 78 31.83 -20.85 -7.16
N GLN A 79 31.11 -20.62 -6.06
CA GLN A 79 30.49 -19.32 -5.79
C GLN A 79 31.40 -18.44 -4.94
N LYS A 80 31.39 -17.13 -5.22
CA LYS A 80 31.97 -16.13 -4.32
C LYS A 80 31.30 -16.22 -2.94
N LEU A 81 32.11 -16.29 -1.88
CA LEU A 81 31.66 -16.32 -0.49
C LEU A 81 30.73 -15.13 -0.22
N GLY A 82 29.55 -15.39 0.36
CA GLY A 82 28.55 -14.36 0.69
C GLY A 82 27.61 -13.95 -0.46
N SER A 83 27.77 -14.47 -1.68
CA SER A 83 26.84 -14.18 -2.78
C SER A 83 25.41 -14.68 -2.51
N LYS A 84 24.41 -14.07 -3.16
CA LYS A 84 22.99 -14.48 -3.05
C LYS A 84 22.80 -15.96 -3.46
N VAL A 85 23.54 -16.41 -4.46
CA VAL A 85 23.52 -17.80 -4.95
C VAL A 85 24.15 -18.74 -3.93
N PHE A 86 25.27 -18.35 -3.31
CA PHE A 86 25.88 -19.09 -2.20
C PHE A 86 24.88 -19.30 -1.06
N TRP A 87 24.25 -18.22 -0.56
CA TRP A 87 23.29 -18.30 0.55
C TRP A 87 22.05 -19.11 0.20
N LYS A 88 21.56 -19.03 -1.05
CA LYS A 88 20.45 -19.85 -1.52
C LYS A 88 20.77 -21.35 -1.47
N ILE A 89 21.96 -21.74 -1.94
CA ILE A 89 22.39 -23.15 -1.94
C ILE A 89 22.65 -23.61 -0.50
N PHE A 90 23.37 -22.81 0.30
CA PHE A 90 23.69 -23.12 1.69
C PHE A 90 22.42 -23.32 2.54
N ASN A 91 21.47 -22.38 2.46
CA ASN A 91 20.21 -22.46 3.21
C ASN A 91 19.33 -23.65 2.78
N SER A 92 19.41 -24.07 1.51
CA SER A 92 18.70 -25.26 1.03
C SER A 92 19.23 -26.58 1.61
N ILE A 93 20.49 -26.60 2.04
CA ILE A 93 21.14 -27.78 2.64
C ILE A 93 20.93 -27.80 4.15
N VAL A 94 21.07 -26.64 4.78
CA VAL A 94 21.01 -26.52 6.26
C VAL A 94 19.59 -26.74 6.78
N ASN A 95 18.57 -26.71 5.93
CA ASN A 95 17.17 -27.05 6.25
C ASN A 95 16.66 -26.41 7.55
N LYS A 96 17.18 -25.21 7.88
CA LYS A 96 16.73 -24.40 9.00
C LYS A 96 15.88 -23.28 8.46
N GLY A 97 14.57 -23.51 8.46
CA GLY A 97 13.59 -22.43 8.58
C GLY A 97 13.69 -21.82 9.97
N ARG A 98 14.78 -21.09 10.27
CA ARG A 98 14.92 -20.33 11.53
C ARG A 98 15.34 -18.92 11.20
N SER A 99 14.74 -17.96 11.93
CA SER A 99 15.14 -16.56 11.89
C SER A 99 16.65 -16.45 12.14
N ASN A 100 17.37 -15.74 11.28
CA ASN A 100 18.80 -15.45 11.45
C ASN A 100 19.10 -14.67 12.74
N ILE A 101 18.07 -14.13 13.40
CA ILE A 101 18.16 -13.41 14.66
C ILE A 101 17.90 -14.41 15.80
N PRO A 102 18.82 -14.60 16.77
CA PRO A 102 18.59 -15.43 17.95
C PRO A 102 17.37 -14.94 18.74
N SER A 103 16.84 -15.78 19.62
CA SER A 103 15.76 -15.36 20.52
C SER A 103 16.26 -14.22 21.41
N LEU A 104 15.45 -13.19 21.58
CA LEU A 104 15.77 -12.04 22.42
C LEU A 104 15.19 -12.27 23.81
N ILE A 105 15.93 -11.88 24.84
CA ILE A 105 15.44 -11.89 26.22
C ILE A 105 15.07 -10.46 26.56
N HIS A 106 13.82 -10.23 26.95
CA HIS A 106 13.36 -8.94 27.44
C HIS A 106 12.70 -9.12 28.80
N GLY A 107 13.44 -8.84 29.87
CA GLY A 107 13.01 -9.17 31.23
C GLY A 107 12.94 -10.69 31.43
N THR A 108 11.77 -11.21 31.78
CA THR A 108 11.49 -12.65 31.93
C THR A 108 11.06 -13.34 30.64
N ASP A 109 10.77 -12.59 29.59
CA ASP A 109 10.12 -13.13 28.39
C ASP A 109 11.15 -13.47 27.30
N LEU A 110 10.99 -14.66 26.71
CA LEU A 110 11.79 -15.13 25.59
C LEU A 110 11.07 -14.88 24.26
N ILE A 111 11.55 -13.89 23.52
CA ILE A 111 10.94 -13.46 22.25
C ILE A 111 11.57 -14.23 21.09
N THR A 112 10.76 -15.05 20.42
CA THR A 112 11.21 -15.99 19.38
C THR A 112 10.72 -15.63 17.98
N SER A 113 9.58 -14.94 17.86
CA SER A 113 8.96 -14.52 16.59
C SER A 113 9.71 -13.35 15.93
N PRO A 114 9.93 -13.34 14.60
CA PRO A 114 10.54 -12.22 13.89
C PRO A 114 9.80 -10.88 14.07
N LYS A 115 8.46 -10.93 14.15
CA LYS A 115 7.61 -9.73 14.33
C LYS A 115 7.88 -9.09 15.69
N ASP A 116 7.76 -9.88 16.75
CA ASP A 116 7.92 -9.43 18.12
C ASP A 116 9.35 -8.91 18.38
N LYS A 117 10.37 -9.51 17.72
CA LYS A 117 11.75 -9.00 17.74
C LYS A 117 11.85 -7.61 17.10
N ALA A 118 11.20 -7.38 15.95
CA ALA A 118 11.22 -6.09 15.28
C ALA A 118 10.50 -5.00 16.11
N GLU A 119 9.35 -5.34 16.70
CA GLU A 119 8.60 -4.44 17.58
C GLU A 119 9.40 -4.09 18.84
N LEU A 120 10.10 -5.05 19.43
CA LEU A 120 10.98 -4.79 20.58
C LEU A 120 12.11 -3.82 20.22
N PHE A 121 12.78 -4.04 19.09
CA PHE A 121 13.84 -3.15 18.64
C PHE A 121 13.33 -1.75 18.35
N ALA A 122 12.20 -1.62 17.66
CA ALA A 122 11.58 -0.32 17.37
C ALA A 122 11.30 0.44 18.67
N LYS A 123 10.71 -0.23 19.68
CA LYS A 123 10.47 0.36 20.99
C LYS A 123 11.78 0.81 21.65
N ASN A 124 12.79 -0.04 21.68
CA ASN A 124 14.06 0.25 22.34
C ASN A 124 14.83 1.39 21.64
N PHE A 125 14.78 1.49 20.32
CA PHE A 125 15.39 2.62 19.60
C PHE A 125 14.60 3.91 19.79
N SER A 126 13.27 3.86 19.78
CA SER A 126 12.45 5.04 20.05
C SER A 126 12.68 5.63 21.45
N SER A 127 12.90 4.77 22.46
CA SER A 127 13.16 5.22 23.82
C SER A 127 14.57 5.79 24.03
N ASN A 128 15.53 5.44 23.17
CA ASN A 128 16.92 5.91 23.25
C ASN A 128 17.21 7.04 22.24
N SER A 129 16.31 7.33 21.31
CA SER A 129 16.43 8.42 20.33
C SER A 129 15.80 9.70 20.90
N THR A 130 16.32 10.17 22.03
CA THR A 130 15.82 11.34 22.77
C THR A 130 16.61 12.60 22.46
N LEU A 131 16.86 12.89 21.19
CA LEU A 131 17.43 14.19 20.83
C LEU A 131 16.33 15.25 20.99
N GLU A 132 16.55 16.20 21.89
CA GLU A 132 15.74 17.41 21.97
C GLU A 132 15.99 18.23 20.69
N SER A 133 14.97 18.33 19.84
CA SER A 133 15.04 19.04 18.56
C SER A 133 14.59 20.49 18.65
N TYR A 134 14.29 20.97 19.86
CA TYR A 134 13.68 22.27 20.12
C TYR A 134 14.59 23.13 21.01
N GLY A 135 14.70 24.42 20.69
CA GLY A 135 15.35 25.41 21.58
C GLY A 135 16.87 25.49 21.49
N HIS A 136 17.52 24.71 20.63
CA HIS A 136 18.94 24.87 20.35
C HIS A 136 19.15 25.85 19.20
N SER A 137 19.83 26.96 19.46
CA SER A 137 20.37 27.80 18.39
C SER A 137 21.49 27.05 17.68
N LEU A 138 21.47 27.08 16.35
CA LEU A 138 22.62 26.61 15.56
C LEU A 138 23.86 27.35 16.06
N PRO A 139 24.98 26.65 16.35
CA PRO A 139 26.23 27.32 16.68
C PRO A 139 26.55 28.30 15.53
N SER A 140 27.08 29.49 15.85
CA SER A 140 27.46 30.44 14.82
C SER A 140 28.63 29.86 14.02
N ILE A 141 28.31 29.13 12.97
CA ILE A 141 29.30 28.66 12.00
C ILE A 141 29.74 29.92 11.27
N SER A 142 30.96 30.36 11.54
CA SER A 142 31.58 31.41 10.74
C SER A 142 31.56 30.93 9.29
N VAL A 143 30.87 31.69 8.42
CA VAL A 143 30.93 31.47 6.98
C VAL A 143 32.38 31.63 6.59
N LYS A 144 33.10 30.51 6.47
CA LYS A 144 34.41 30.54 5.82
C LYS A 144 34.13 31.07 4.43
N GLN A 145 34.79 32.15 4.03
CA GLN A 145 34.87 32.50 2.62
C GLN A 145 35.60 31.34 1.95
N VAL A 146 34.82 30.42 1.39
CA VAL A 146 35.32 29.39 0.51
C VAL A 146 35.29 30.00 -0.88
N ASP A 147 36.38 29.87 -1.62
CA ASP A 147 36.41 30.28 -3.02
C ASP A 147 35.21 29.65 -3.74
N PRO A 148 34.41 30.44 -4.47
CA PRO A 148 33.23 29.91 -5.14
C PRO A 148 33.64 28.87 -6.18
N LEU A 149 33.02 27.69 -6.13
CA LEU A 149 33.20 26.63 -7.11
C LEU A 149 32.49 27.03 -8.42
N LEU A 150 33.13 27.88 -9.20
CA LEU A 150 32.56 28.48 -10.43
C LEU A 150 32.66 27.56 -11.64
N ASP A 151 33.60 26.60 -11.64
CA ASP A 151 33.97 25.81 -12.84
C ASP A 151 33.54 24.33 -12.78
N ILE A 152 32.44 24.00 -12.11
CA ILE A 152 31.90 22.63 -12.16
C ILE A 152 31.11 22.44 -13.45
N GLN A 153 31.68 21.67 -14.39
CA GLN A 153 30.94 21.16 -15.55
C GLN A 153 30.77 19.65 -15.49
N ILE A 154 29.52 19.20 -15.46
CA ILE A 154 29.19 17.78 -15.48
C ILE A 154 29.07 17.33 -16.93
N THR A 155 29.94 16.42 -17.37
CA THR A 155 29.95 15.93 -18.77
C THR A 155 29.21 14.60 -18.89
N PRO A 156 28.73 14.22 -20.09
CA PRO A 156 28.16 12.90 -20.30
C PRO A 156 29.14 11.77 -19.95
N ALA A 157 30.43 11.95 -20.22
CA ALA A 157 31.46 10.98 -19.88
C ALA A 157 31.61 10.77 -18.36
N SER A 158 31.57 11.86 -17.56
CA SER A 158 31.60 11.73 -16.10
C SER A 158 30.37 11.04 -15.55
N VAL A 159 29.18 11.32 -16.13
CA VAL A 159 27.94 10.65 -15.73
C VAL A 159 27.97 9.15 -16.07
N ALA A 160 28.39 8.80 -17.29
CA ALA A 160 28.53 7.40 -17.71
C ALA A 160 29.48 6.62 -16.79
N LYS A 161 30.59 7.23 -16.40
CA LYS A 161 31.54 6.65 -15.44
C LYS A 161 30.87 6.37 -14.09
N VAL A 162 30.10 7.32 -13.55
CA VAL A 162 29.37 7.14 -12.28
C VAL A 162 28.33 6.03 -12.41
N ILE A 163 27.53 6.02 -13.49
CA ILE A 163 26.52 4.98 -13.74
C ILE A 163 27.15 3.58 -13.76
N SER A 164 28.32 3.43 -14.39
CA SER A 164 29.01 2.14 -14.47
C SER A 164 29.46 1.60 -13.11
N GLN A 165 29.69 2.49 -12.13
CA GLN A 165 30.14 2.15 -10.79
C GLN A 165 28.99 1.85 -9.81
N LEU A 166 27.74 2.10 -10.23
CA LEU A 166 26.58 1.80 -9.39
C LEU A 166 26.48 0.30 -9.11
N ASN A 167 26.16 -0.04 -7.86
CA ASN A 167 26.02 -1.42 -7.46
C ASN A 167 24.66 -1.98 -7.92
N SER A 168 24.68 -2.89 -8.89
CA SER A 168 23.45 -3.51 -9.44
C SER A 168 22.67 -4.39 -8.46
N SER A 169 23.22 -4.69 -7.27
CA SER A 169 22.54 -5.48 -6.23
C SER A 169 21.78 -4.64 -5.20
N THR A 170 21.81 -3.31 -5.28
CA THR A 170 21.06 -2.44 -4.36
C THR A 170 19.56 -2.44 -4.68
N ALA A 171 18.74 -2.12 -3.69
CA ALA A 171 17.31 -1.92 -3.90
C ALA A 171 17.07 -0.71 -4.84
N CYS A 172 15.94 -0.73 -5.55
CA CYS A 172 15.53 0.40 -6.38
C CYS A 172 15.14 1.59 -5.48
N GLY A 173 15.27 2.80 -6.01
CA GLY A 173 14.72 3.99 -5.36
C GLY A 173 13.19 4.05 -5.46
N PRO A 174 12.57 5.16 -4.99
CA PRO A 174 11.12 5.39 -5.08
C PRO A 174 10.56 5.36 -6.51
N ASP A 175 11.41 5.58 -7.50
CA ASP A 175 11.08 5.49 -8.93
C ASP A 175 10.93 4.05 -9.45
N ASN A 176 11.27 3.03 -8.64
CA ASN A 176 11.33 1.63 -9.02
C ASN A 176 12.19 1.34 -10.27
N ILE A 177 13.18 2.19 -10.57
CA ILE A 177 14.11 1.97 -11.68
C ILE A 177 15.32 1.17 -11.15
N PRO A 178 15.55 -0.07 -11.62
CA PRO A 178 16.72 -0.83 -11.20
C PRO A 178 18.01 -0.21 -11.74
N VAL A 179 19.08 -0.29 -10.95
CA VAL A 179 20.44 0.15 -11.37
C VAL A 179 20.87 -0.50 -12.69
N THR A 180 20.44 -1.74 -12.95
CA THR A 180 20.73 -2.43 -14.21
C THR A 180 20.14 -1.72 -15.44
N VAL A 181 18.99 -1.06 -15.29
CA VAL A 181 18.38 -0.26 -16.37
C VAL A 181 19.23 0.98 -16.62
N LEU A 182 19.66 1.68 -15.57
CA LEU A 182 20.54 2.84 -15.71
C LEU A 182 21.86 2.46 -16.41
N GLN A 183 22.45 1.32 -16.07
CA GLN A 183 23.67 0.81 -16.69
C GLN A 183 23.47 0.48 -18.18
N ASN A 184 22.39 -0.22 -18.51
CA ASN A 184 22.10 -0.62 -19.89
C ASN A 184 21.72 0.57 -20.79
N CYS A 185 21.06 1.58 -20.23
CA CYS A 185 20.66 2.80 -20.94
C CYS A 185 21.66 3.97 -20.73
N SER A 186 22.85 3.68 -20.20
CA SER A 186 23.86 4.70 -19.91
C SER A 186 24.24 5.56 -21.12
N PRO A 187 24.40 5.02 -22.35
CA PRO A 187 24.76 5.83 -23.52
C PRO A 187 23.76 6.96 -23.81
N GLU A 188 22.46 6.68 -23.68
CA GLU A 188 21.38 7.63 -23.92
C GLU A 188 21.16 8.55 -22.70
N LEU A 189 21.15 7.98 -21.50
CA LEU A 189 20.86 8.70 -20.26
C LEU A 189 21.96 9.69 -19.86
N SER A 190 23.23 9.36 -20.12
CA SER A 190 24.37 10.18 -19.69
C SER A 190 24.32 11.60 -20.25
N SER A 191 23.86 11.76 -21.50
CA SER A 191 23.69 13.07 -22.15
C SER A 191 22.57 13.88 -21.50
N ILE A 192 21.43 13.23 -21.20
CA ILE A 192 20.25 13.88 -20.62
C ILE A 192 20.53 14.31 -19.18
N LEU A 193 21.09 13.39 -18.38
CA LEU A 193 21.41 13.63 -16.97
C LEU A 193 22.51 14.69 -16.79
N SER A 194 23.52 14.71 -17.67
CA SER A 194 24.53 15.78 -17.67
C SER A 194 23.89 17.16 -17.87
N LYS A 195 22.96 17.31 -18.81
CA LYS A 195 22.22 18.57 -19.02
C LYS A 195 21.38 18.94 -17.79
N LEU A 196 20.68 17.96 -17.20
CA LEU A 196 19.88 18.16 -16.01
C LEU A 196 20.73 18.64 -14.83
N PHE A 197 21.83 17.95 -14.53
CA PHE A 197 22.68 18.29 -13.38
C PHE A 197 23.36 19.66 -13.54
N ASN A 198 23.84 20.00 -14.73
CA ASN A 198 24.35 21.36 -14.98
C ASN A 198 23.25 22.41 -14.77
N LYS A 199 22.02 22.15 -15.25
CA LYS A 199 20.89 23.05 -15.02
C LYS A 199 20.58 23.21 -13.53
N CYS A 200 20.69 22.15 -12.74
CA CYS A 200 20.52 22.21 -11.29
C CYS A 200 21.58 23.07 -10.61
N LEU A 201 22.85 22.93 -11.01
CA LEU A 201 23.96 23.73 -10.49
C LEU A 201 23.81 25.22 -10.88
N THR A 202 23.51 25.52 -12.15
CA THR A 202 23.38 26.92 -12.62
C THR A 202 22.19 27.65 -11.99
N LYS A 203 21.09 26.94 -11.74
CA LYS A 203 19.87 27.53 -11.18
C LYS A 203 19.76 27.40 -9.66
N SER A 204 20.73 26.76 -9.01
CA SER A 204 20.66 26.39 -7.60
C SER A 204 19.36 25.67 -7.23
N CYS A 205 18.81 24.86 -8.15
CA CYS A 205 17.56 24.14 -7.98
C CYS A 205 17.78 22.64 -8.22
N PHE A 206 17.56 21.83 -7.19
CA PHE A 206 17.71 20.38 -7.29
C PHE A 206 16.33 19.74 -7.44
N PRO A 207 16.19 18.61 -8.15
CA PRO A 207 14.96 17.86 -8.14
C PRO A 207 14.68 17.49 -6.69
N VAL A 208 13.60 18.01 -6.11
CA VAL A 208 13.04 17.44 -4.90
C VAL A 208 12.80 15.97 -5.24
N SER A 209 13.27 15.04 -4.40
CA SER A 209 12.95 13.62 -4.55
C SER A 209 11.48 13.54 -4.95
N LEU A 210 11.15 12.91 -6.09
CA LEU A 210 9.75 12.77 -6.52
C LEU A 210 8.97 12.45 -5.27
N PRO A 211 8.08 13.35 -4.80
CA PRO A 211 7.44 13.14 -3.52
C PRO A 211 6.73 11.82 -3.67
N ASP A 212 7.16 10.83 -2.92
CA ASP A 212 6.44 9.59 -2.86
C ASP A 212 5.37 9.77 -1.79
N VAL A 213 4.33 8.95 -1.85
CA VAL A 213 3.27 9.04 -0.85
C VAL A 213 3.86 8.65 0.50
N VAL A 214 3.86 9.60 1.44
CA VAL A 214 4.39 9.37 2.78
C VAL A 214 3.30 8.70 3.60
N ARG A 215 3.63 7.57 4.23
CA ARG A 215 2.76 6.86 5.16
C ARG A 215 3.14 7.26 6.58
N THR A 216 2.18 7.76 7.35
CA THR A 216 2.33 8.03 8.78
C THR A 216 1.19 7.38 9.57
N HIS A 217 1.43 7.15 10.86
CA HIS A 217 0.41 6.66 11.76
C HIS A 217 0.17 7.71 12.83
N VAL A 218 -1.04 8.28 12.85
CA VAL A 218 -1.43 9.23 13.89
C VAL A 218 -1.94 8.43 15.10
N PRO A 219 -1.15 8.35 16.20
CA PRO A 219 -1.54 7.57 17.36
C PRO A 219 -2.72 8.23 18.09
N LEU A 220 -3.56 7.39 18.68
CA LEU A 220 -4.60 7.80 19.62
C LEU A 220 -4.30 7.18 20.98
N ALA A 221 -4.72 7.86 22.05
CA ALA A 221 -4.74 7.26 23.38
C ALA A 221 -5.54 5.95 23.31
N GLU A 222 -4.89 4.85 23.68
CA GLU A 222 -5.31 3.45 23.53
C GLU A 222 -5.41 2.91 22.08
N LYS A 223 -4.44 2.10 21.63
CA LYS A 223 -4.43 1.09 20.52
C LYS A 223 -5.21 1.35 19.21
N ASN A 224 -5.81 2.51 18.99
CA ASN A 224 -6.82 2.79 17.96
C ASN A 224 -6.44 4.06 17.19
N GLY A 225 -5.23 4.13 16.62
CA GLY A 225 -4.83 5.24 15.75
C GLY A 225 -5.53 5.22 14.40
N ASN A 226 -5.24 6.22 13.55
CA ASN A 226 -5.54 6.14 12.12
C ASN A 226 -4.22 6.11 11.35
N ASP A 227 -4.10 5.16 10.42
CA ASP A 227 -3.08 5.27 9.38
C ASP A 227 -3.50 6.39 8.42
N VAL A 228 -2.57 7.30 8.15
CA VAL A 228 -2.78 8.45 7.28
C VAL A 228 -1.68 8.45 6.25
N LEU A 229 -2.05 8.65 4.99
CA LEU A 229 -1.09 8.91 3.93
C LEU A 229 -1.23 10.35 3.50
N TYR A 230 -0.12 10.99 3.14
CA TYR A 230 -0.16 12.30 2.54
C TYR A 230 0.73 12.39 1.31
N TYR A 231 0.33 13.26 0.38
CA TYR A 231 1.02 13.49 -0.87
C TYR A 231 0.88 14.96 -1.27
N HIS A 232 2.00 15.58 -1.61
CA HIS A 232 2.07 16.93 -2.18
C HIS A 232 3.35 17.02 -3.00
N THR A 233 3.42 17.93 -3.99
CA THR A 233 4.63 18.08 -4.80
C THR A 233 5.56 19.18 -4.34
N ASN A 234 5.08 20.39 -4.04
CA ASN A 234 5.86 21.49 -3.45
C ASN A 234 4.94 22.54 -2.81
N GLU A 235 4.29 23.36 -3.64
CA GLU A 235 3.37 24.39 -3.16
C GLU A 235 2.03 23.77 -2.75
N ILE A 236 1.55 24.21 -1.58
CA ILE A 236 0.29 23.77 -1.00
C ILE A 236 -0.59 25.00 -0.80
N ASN A 237 -1.69 25.09 -1.54
CA ASN A 237 -2.68 26.17 -1.39
C ASN A 237 -4.06 25.67 -0.93
N GLN A 238 -4.22 24.36 -0.83
CA GLN A 238 -5.45 23.71 -0.40
C GLN A 238 -5.15 22.36 0.24
N ILE A 239 -6.10 21.87 1.04
CA ILE A 239 -6.04 20.54 1.63
C ILE A 239 -7.20 19.72 1.09
N VAL A 240 -6.91 18.53 0.62
CA VAL A 240 -7.91 17.61 0.07
C VAL A 240 -7.85 16.32 0.84
N ILE A 241 -8.89 16.02 1.61
CA ILE A 241 -8.93 14.82 2.44
C ILE A 241 -9.88 13.82 1.80
N ILE A 242 -9.42 12.59 1.63
CA ILE A 242 -10.25 11.49 1.13
C ILE A 242 -10.34 10.36 2.17
N PHE A 243 -11.57 9.88 2.36
CA PHE A 243 -11.90 8.63 3.04
C PHE A 243 -12.19 7.57 1.96
N PRO A 244 -11.30 6.59 1.75
CA PRO A 244 -11.45 5.55 0.73
C PRO A 244 -12.56 4.52 1.01
N GLY A 245 -12.79 3.64 0.04
CA GLY A 245 -13.84 2.65 0.05
C GLY A 245 -13.48 1.30 0.66
N ASP A 246 -14.39 0.34 0.48
CA ASP A 246 -14.08 -1.08 0.60
C ASP A 246 -12.99 -1.46 -0.42
N VAL A 247 -12.31 -2.60 -0.22
CA VAL A 247 -11.21 -3.16 -1.02
C VAL A 247 -9.88 -2.38 -0.92
N GLN A 248 -9.92 -1.05 -0.79
CA GLN A 248 -8.73 -0.20 -0.78
C GLN A 248 -7.91 -0.35 0.51
N ASP A 249 -6.66 -0.78 0.38
CA ASP A 249 -5.66 -0.82 1.45
C ASP A 249 -4.30 -0.40 0.86
N PHE A 250 -3.23 -0.48 1.66
CA PHE A 250 -1.87 -0.28 1.19
C PHE A 250 -1.54 -1.17 -0.01
N ARG A 251 -0.81 -0.63 -0.98
CA ARG A 251 -0.49 -1.32 -2.24
C ARG A 251 0.09 -2.71 -2.05
N ASP A 252 1.01 -2.87 -1.11
CA ASP A 252 1.66 -4.14 -0.79
C ASP A 252 0.67 -5.19 -0.24
N LYS A 253 -0.29 -4.76 0.60
CA LYS A 253 -1.36 -5.64 1.09
C LYS A 253 -2.31 -6.05 -0.02
N MET A 254 -2.70 -5.11 -0.89
CA MET A 254 -3.56 -5.41 -2.04
C MET A 254 -2.88 -6.36 -3.03
N GLN A 255 -1.58 -6.15 -3.33
CA GLN A 255 -0.78 -7.03 -4.19
C GLN A 255 -0.70 -8.46 -3.67
N ALA A 256 -0.63 -8.63 -2.35
CA ALA A 256 -0.60 -9.95 -1.71
C ALA A 256 -1.98 -10.62 -1.60
N HIS A 257 -3.08 -9.87 -1.79
CA HIS A 257 -4.44 -10.37 -1.64
C HIS A 257 -4.93 -11.10 -2.88
N ARG A 258 -5.47 -12.32 -2.72
CA ARG A 258 -5.93 -13.16 -3.85
C ARG A 258 -6.92 -12.44 -4.78
N ASP A 259 -7.91 -11.76 -4.21
CA ASP A 259 -9.02 -11.17 -4.96
C ASP A 259 -8.85 -9.66 -5.19
N ASN A 260 -8.05 -8.98 -4.37
CA ASN A 260 -7.94 -7.51 -4.41
C ASN A 260 -6.72 -7.05 -5.23
N TYR A 261 -5.84 -7.97 -5.66
CA TYR A 261 -4.65 -7.63 -6.46
C TYR A 261 -4.99 -6.94 -7.79
N VAL A 262 -6.16 -7.23 -8.36
CA VAL A 262 -6.63 -6.62 -9.62
C VAL A 262 -6.93 -5.14 -9.45
N TRP A 263 -7.22 -4.69 -8.22
CA TRP A 263 -7.55 -3.31 -7.88
C TRP A 263 -6.36 -2.55 -7.28
N LYS A 264 -5.15 -3.12 -7.32
CA LYS A 264 -3.95 -2.54 -6.69
C LYS A 264 -3.59 -1.13 -7.18
N ASP A 265 -4.02 -0.74 -8.38
CA ASP A 265 -3.78 0.60 -8.94
C ASP A 265 -4.80 1.63 -8.45
N PHE A 266 -5.67 1.23 -7.52
CA PHE A 266 -6.53 2.06 -6.68
C PHE A 266 -6.19 1.87 -5.20
N SER A 267 -4.95 1.47 -4.87
CA SER A 267 -4.48 1.43 -3.48
C SER A 267 -4.54 2.81 -2.84
N LEU A 268 -4.31 2.90 -1.53
CA LEU A 268 -4.29 4.17 -0.83
C LEU A 268 -3.25 5.15 -1.42
N GLU A 269 -2.09 4.64 -1.83
CA GLU A 269 -1.03 5.42 -2.47
C GLU A 269 -1.42 5.89 -3.86
N ASP A 270 -1.91 4.99 -4.71
CA ASP A 270 -2.33 5.37 -6.06
C ASP A 270 -3.54 6.30 -6.02
N THR A 271 -4.44 6.14 -5.03
CA THR A 271 -5.56 7.05 -4.79
C THR A 271 -5.07 8.45 -4.40
N ALA A 272 -4.04 8.57 -3.56
CA ALA A 272 -3.47 9.88 -3.23
C ALA A 272 -2.99 10.62 -4.48
N LYS A 273 -2.33 9.91 -5.40
CA LYS A 273 -1.83 10.45 -6.67
C LYS A 273 -2.98 10.82 -7.61
N ILE A 274 -3.97 9.93 -7.78
CA ILE A 274 -5.17 10.20 -8.59
C ILE A 274 -5.90 11.45 -8.09
N ILE A 275 -6.09 11.59 -6.78
CA ILE A 275 -6.75 12.77 -6.21
C ILE A 275 -5.89 14.03 -6.41
N TYR A 276 -4.56 13.93 -6.32
CA TYR A 276 -3.68 15.06 -6.59
C TYR A 276 -3.84 15.57 -8.04
N ASP A 277 -3.99 14.66 -9.01
CA ASP A 277 -4.20 15.02 -10.43
C ASP A 277 -5.52 15.80 -10.64
N HIS A 278 -6.52 15.61 -9.77
CA HIS A 278 -7.77 16.37 -9.79
C HIS A 278 -7.68 17.71 -9.03
N PHE A 279 -6.71 17.85 -8.14
CA PHE A 279 -6.55 19.00 -7.25
C PHE A 279 -5.08 19.42 -7.20
N GLU A 280 -4.61 20.05 -8.27
CA GLU A 280 -3.25 20.58 -8.33
C GLU A 280 -2.95 21.50 -7.13
N LEU A 281 -1.70 21.50 -6.67
CA LEU A 281 -1.23 22.27 -5.51
C LEU A 281 -1.94 21.91 -4.18
N ALA A 282 -2.54 20.72 -4.09
CA ALA A 282 -3.12 20.21 -2.86
C ALA A 282 -2.12 19.45 -1.97
N LEU A 283 -2.31 19.57 -0.66
CA LEU A 283 -1.91 18.52 0.27
C LEU A 283 -3.05 17.48 0.29
N VAL A 284 -2.83 16.36 -0.40
CA VAL A 284 -3.78 15.25 -0.40
C VAL A 284 -3.54 14.41 0.85
N VAL A 285 -4.59 14.18 1.62
CA VAL A 285 -4.57 13.40 2.85
C VAL A 285 -5.53 12.23 2.71
N VAL A 286 -5.01 11.01 2.70
CA VAL A 286 -5.80 9.78 2.65
C VAL A 286 -5.92 9.21 4.07
N ILE A 287 -7.13 9.21 4.62
CA ILE A 287 -7.38 8.64 5.95
C ILE A 287 -7.89 7.21 5.77
N ARG A 288 -7.05 6.24 6.07
CA ARG A 288 -7.39 4.82 5.97
C ARG A 288 -8.47 4.45 6.98
N ALA A 289 -9.36 3.52 6.62
CA ALA A 289 -10.29 2.92 7.56
C ALA A 289 -9.55 2.26 8.74
N SER A 290 -10.00 2.53 9.96
CA SER A 290 -9.42 1.97 11.20
C SER A 290 -9.31 0.44 11.21
N ARG A 291 -10.20 -0.24 10.46
CA ARG A 291 -10.16 -1.69 10.27
C ARG A 291 -10.72 -2.05 8.89
N LEU A 292 -10.13 -3.07 8.27
CA LEU A 292 -10.72 -3.79 7.13
C LEU A 292 -11.13 -5.20 7.59
N HIS A 293 -12.43 -5.47 7.67
CA HIS A 293 -12.94 -6.80 7.97
C HIS A 293 -12.81 -7.70 6.73
N LEU A 294 -12.34 -8.94 6.93
CA LEU A 294 -12.00 -9.86 5.82
C LEU A 294 -11.06 -9.22 4.78
N ASN A 295 -10.20 -8.29 5.20
CA ASN A 295 -9.31 -7.51 4.33
C ASN A 295 -10.02 -6.78 3.17
N THR A 296 -11.32 -6.53 3.30
CA THR A 296 -12.15 -5.99 2.21
C THR A 296 -13.13 -4.92 2.71
N PHE A 297 -13.86 -5.16 3.80
CA PHE A 297 -14.91 -4.25 4.25
C PHE A 297 -14.36 -3.19 5.21
N ALA A 298 -14.38 -1.94 4.78
CA ALA A 298 -13.87 -0.80 5.52
C ALA A 298 -14.78 -0.44 6.71
N SER A 299 -14.15 -0.18 7.84
CA SER A 299 -14.80 0.29 9.07
C SER A 299 -14.10 1.54 9.58
N TYR A 300 -14.86 2.63 9.61
CA TYR A 300 -14.44 3.94 10.09
C TYR A 300 -14.83 4.15 11.57
N LYS A 301 -14.67 3.13 12.42
CA LYS A 301 -15.09 3.15 13.84
C LYS A 301 -14.61 4.38 14.63
N ASN A 302 -13.44 4.90 14.26
CA ASN A 302 -12.85 6.09 14.86
C ASN A 302 -13.65 7.39 14.60
N PHE A 303 -14.46 7.41 13.54
CA PHE A 303 -15.31 8.53 13.11
C PHE A 303 -16.80 8.22 13.28
N VAL A 304 -17.23 7.01 12.92
CA VAL A 304 -18.64 6.61 12.87
C VAL A 304 -18.80 5.28 13.58
N ASP A 305 -19.75 5.21 14.51
CA ASP A 305 -20.09 3.94 15.13
C ASP A 305 -20.72 3.00 14.10
N GLY A 306 -20.50 1.69 14.27
CA GLY A 306 -20.98 0.73 13.30
C GLY A 306 -20.72 -0.70 13.71
N ASN A 307 -21.25 -1.63 12.93
CA ASN A 307 -21.09 -3.06 13.17
C ASN A 307 -19.73 -3.60 12.66
N LEU A 308 -19.55 -4.92 12.69
CA LEU A 308 -18.32 -5.58 12.26
C LEU A 308 -17.93 -5.26 10.79
N PHE A 309 -18.92 -5.11 9.92
CA PHE A 309 -18.76 -4.82 8.49
C PHE A 309 -18.73 -3.31 8.17
N GLY A 310 -18.66 -2.46 9.20
CA GLY A 310 -18.67 -1.02 9.01
C GLY A 310 -20.00 -0.50 8.45
N VAL A 311 -21.12 -1.19 8.71
CA VAL A 311 -22.45 -0.59 8.49
C VAL A 311 -22.62 0.53 9.53
N PRO A 312 -22.87 1.76 9.11
CA PRO A 312 -22.88 2.91 10.01
C PRO A 312 -24.13 2.91 10.90
N LYS A 313 -23.95 3.39 12.13
CA LYS A 313 -25.01 3.83 13.02
C LYS A 313 -24.77 5.30 13.30
N TYR A 314 -25.46 6.16 12.55
CA TYR A 314 -25.32 7.60 12.71
C TYR A 314 -25.90 8.08 14.03
N SER A 315 -25.22 9.01 14.68
CA SER A 315 -25.68 9.67 15.90
C SER A 315 -25.47 11.18 15.83
N ASN A 316 -26.24 11.91 16.62
CA ASN A 316 -26.14 13.35 16.81
C ASN A 316 -25.98 13.68 18.30
N ASP A 317 -25.30 12.79 19.04
CA ASP A 317 -25.09 12.90 20.49
C ASP A 317 -23.74 13.57 20.83
N SER A 318 -22.82 13.63 19.87
CA SER A 318 -21.50 14.27 20.00
C SER A 318 -20.96 14.68 18.64
N ILE A 319 -19.98 15.61 18.60
CA ILE A 319 -19.27 16.04 17.39
C ILE A 319 -18.03 15.16 17.10
N LYS A 320 -18.17 13.84 17.26
CA LYS A 320 -17.06 12.87 17.26
C LYS A 320 -16.26 12.88 15.95
N ALA A 321 -16.91 12.81 14.80
CA ALA A 321 -16.24 12.72 13.50
C ALA A 321 -15.49 14.02 13.17
N ILE A 322 -16.10 15.18 13.43
CA ILE A 322 -15.49 16.50 13.18
C ILE A 322 -14.29 16.72 14.11
N SER A 323 -14.46 16.48 15.42
CA SER A 323 -13.36 16.57 16.39
C SER A 323 -12.23 15.60 16.08
N ARG A 324 -12.56 14.39 15.63
CA ARG A 324 -11.55 13.40 15.22
C ARG A 324 -10.76 13.89 14.02
N LEU A 325 -11.43 14.43 12.99
CA LEU A 325 -10.75 14.95 11.81
C LEU A 325 -9.81 16.09 12.18
N HIS A 326 -10.29 17.03 13.01
CA HIS A 326 -9.46 18.13 13.49
C HIS A 326 -8.19 17.62 14.19
N PHE A 327 -8.32 16.66 15.11
CA PHE A 327 -7.18 16.05 15.79
C PHE A 327 -6.18 15.40 14.82
N VAL A 328 -6.67 14.63 13.86
CA VAL A 328 -5.81 13.96 12.87
C VAL A 328 -5.01 14.97 12.06
N LEU A 329 -5.64 16.07 11.65
CA LEU A 329 -4.98 17.12 10.88
C LEU A 329 -3.95 17.90 11.72
N GLN A 330 -4.26 18.22 12.98
CA GLN A 330 -3.28 18.87 13.87
C GLN A 330 -2.03 18.01 14.09
N ALA A 331 -2.20 16.69 14.24
CA ALA A 331 -1.07 15.77 14.34
C ALA A 331 -0.27 15.72 13.02
N LEU A 332 -0.96 15.65 11.89
CA LEU A 332 -0.35 15.59 10.56
C LEU A 332 0.43 16.87 10.22
N TYR A 333 -0.12 18.05 10.50
CA TYR A 333 0.53 19.32 10.14
C TYR A 333 1.87 19.51 10.83
N LYS A 334 2.02 19.02 12.07
CA LYS A 334 3.29 19.03 12.79
C LYS A 334 4.36 18.19 12.09
N GLU A 335 3.95 17.08 11.48
CA GLU A 335 4.83 16.21 10.72
C GLU A 335 5.16 16.81 9.34
N VAL A 336 4.16 17.29 8.61
CA VAL A 336 4.33 17.83 7.25
C VAL A 336 5.13 19.14 7.24
N ALA A 337 4.89 20.02 8.21
CA ALA A 337 5.48 21.35 8.21
C ALA A 337 6.91 21.40 8.79
N ASN A 338 7.45 20.29 9.32
CA ASN A 338 8.68 20.27 10.13
C ASN A 338 8.75 21.41 11.18
N GLY A 339 7.59 21.91 11.64
CA GLY A 339 7.46 23.04 12.57
C GLY A 339 7.42 24.46 11.97
N GLU A 340 7.90 24.71 10.74
CA GLU A 340 8.08 26.09 10.22
C GLU A 340 6.83 26.66 9.51
N HIS A 341 5.91 25.80 9.07
CA HIS A 341 4.76 26.19 8.23
C HIS A 341 3.38 25.72 8.75
N GLU A 342 3.27 25.35 10.03
CA GLU A 342 2.00 24.89 10.62
C GLU A 342 0.90 25.97 10.55
N SER A 343 1.27 27.24 10.68
CA SER A 343 0.33 28.38 10.56
C SER A 343 -0.27 28.51 9.16
N LEU A 344 0.49 28.22 8.11
CA LEU A 344 0.01 28.24 6.73
C LEU A 344 -1.05 27.15 6.56
N LEU A 345 -0.72 25.90 6.89
CA LEU A 345 -1.62 24.75 6.77
C LEU A 345 -2.90 24.92 7.59
N ASN A 346 -2.85 25.66 8.70
CA ASN A 346 -4.02 25.95 9.53
C ASN A 346 -5.01 26.96 8.91
N ASN A 347 -4.63 27.67 7.86
CA ASN A 347 -5.47 28.66 7.18
C ASN A 347 -5.98 28.21 5.80
N LEU A 348 -5.44 27.13 5.24
CA LEU A 348 -5.82 26.68 3.91
C LEU A 348 -7.25 26.09 3.87
N PRO A 349 -7.98 26.28 2.74
CA PRO A 349 -9.30 25.69 2.54
C PRO A 349 -9.22 24.16 2.49
N ILE A 350 -10.28 23.50 2.98
CA ILE A 350 -10.37 22.05 3.10
C ILE A 350 -11.51 21.51 2.24
N THR A 351 -11.18 20.59 1.33
CA THR A 351 -12.17 19.82 0.57
C THR A 351 -12.21 18.38 1.05
N LEU A 352 -13.41 17.89 1.40
CA LEU A 352 -13.62 16.52 1.90
C LEU A 352 -14.23 15.61 0.84
N LEU A 353 -13.62 14.46 0.63
CA LEU A 353 -14.06 13.42 -0.28
C LEU A 353 -14.39 12.16 0.54
N GLY A 354 -15.59 11.62 0.36
CA GLY A 354 -15.89 10.25 0.71
C GLY A 354 -15.97 9.45 -0.58
N PHE A 355 -15.26 8.32 -0.68
CA PHE A 355 -15.44 7.38 -1.78
C PHE A 355 -16.04 6.08 -1.27
N SER A 356 -17.09 5.61 -1.92
CA SER A 356 -17.74 4.34 -1.60
C SER A 356 -18.14 4.28 -0.11
N LYS A 357 -17.62 3.31 0.64
CA LYS A 357 -17.79 3.19 2.09
C LYS A 357 -17.31 4.43 2.87
N GLY A 358 -16.30 5.16 2.39
CA GLY A 358 -15.79 6.36 3.06
C GLY A 358 -16.82 7.49 3.17
N CYS A 359 -17.83 7.51 2.30
CA CYS A 359 -18.96 8.45 2.39
C CYS A 359 -19.71 8.39 3.72
N VAL A 360 -19.61 7.28 4.46
CA VAL A 360 -20.26 7.18 5.78
C VAL A 360 -19.68 8.19 6.77
N VAL A 361 -18.41 8.59 6.63
CA VAL A 361 -17.80 9.61 7.50
C VAL A 361 -18.43 10.98 7.23
N LEU A 362 -18.60 11.34 5.96
CA LEU A 362 -19.26 12.59 5.57
C LEU A 362 -20.71 12.62 6.07
N ASN A 363 -21.43 11.50 5.93
CA ASN A 363 -22.80 11.35 6.44
C ASN A 363 -22.87 11.56 7.97
N GLN A 364 -21.93 10.99 8.73
CA GLN A 364 -21.85 11.22 10.17
C GLN A 364 -21.59 12.70 10.47
N MET A 365 -20.68 13.36 9.76
CA MET A 365 -20.43 14.80 9.94
C MET A 365 -21.68 15.64 9.68
N LEU A 366 -22.54 15.27 8.72
CA LEU A 366 -23.83 15.95 8.51
C LEU A 366 -24.75 15.84 9.73
N CYS A 367 -24.76 14.70 10.42
CA CYS A 367 -25.52 14.49 11.64
C CYS A 367 -24.99 15.31 12.82
N GLU A 368 -23.71 15.70 12.79
CA GLU A 368 -23.04 16.45 13.86
C GLU A 368 -23.21 17.98 13.73
N LEU A 369 -23.52 18.50 12.54
CA LEU A 369 -23.63 19.95 12.30
C LEU A 369 -24.58 20.69 13.24
N PRO A 370 -25.77 20.14 13.63
CA PRO A 370 -26.63 20.81 14.60
C PRO A 370 -26.02 20.97 15.99
N LEU A 371 -25.10 20.09 16.37
CA LEU A 371 -24.35 20.21 17.62
C LEU A 371 -23.17 21.15 17.48
N LEU A 372 -22.45 21.08 16.35
CA LEU A 372 -21.30 21.93 16.08
C LEU A 372 -21.65 23.42 16.22
N GLU A 373 -22.77 23.84 15.63
CA GLU A 373 -23.24 25.22 15.72
C GLU A 373 -23.53 25.68 17.17
N LYS A 374 -23.86 24.74 18.07
CA LYS A 374 -24.10 25.06 19.49
C LYS A 374 -22.82 25.11 20.30
N ASP A 375 -21.86 24.25 19.99
CA ASP A 375 -20.62 24.05 20.78
C ASP A 375 -19.54 25.09 20.41
N GLN A 376 -19.53 25.62 19.18
CA GLN A 376 -18.62 26.67 18.64
C GLN A 376 -17.10 26.41 18.76
N THR A 377 -16.66 25.42 19.54
CA THR A 377 -15.25 25.11 19.83
C THR A 377 -14.43 24.85 18.55
N LEU A 378 -15.07 24.35 17.50
CA LEU A 378 -14.43 24.02 16.23
C LEU A 378 -14.93 24.87 15.05
N ASP A 379 -15.56 26.02 15.30
CA ASP A 379 -16.09 26.88 14.25
C ASP A 379 -14.99 27.39 13.31
N VAL A 380 -13.85 27.82 13.85
CA VAL A 380 -12.70 28.26 13.05
C VAL A 380 -12.22 27.13 12.14
N PHE A 381 -12.12 25.91 12.67
CA PHE A 381 -11.71 24.74 11.89
C PHE A 381 -12.74 24.42 10.80
N PHE A 382 -14.03 24.39 11.13
CA PHE A 382 -15.07 24.01 10.18
C PHE A 382 -15.34 25.09 9.13
N SER A 383 -15.12 26.37 9.44
CA SER A 383 -15.25 27.49 8.49
C SER A 383 -14.32 27.37 7.28
N ARG A 384 -13.24 26.58 7.41
CA ARG A 384 -12.29 26.29 6.33
C ARG A 384 -12.83 25.30 5.31
N MET A 385 -13.92 24.60 5.60
CA MET A 385 -14.50 23.61 4.69
C MET A 385 -15.05 24.28 3.44
N SER A 386 -14.43 24.03 2.29
CA SER A 386 -14.80 24.63 1.00
C SER A 386 -15.77 23.75 0.22
N ALA A 387 -15.65 22.42 0.31
CA ALA A 387 -16.50 21.51 -0.43
C ALA A 387 -16.58 20.11 0.20
N PHE A 388 -17.73 19.45 0.03
CA PHE A 388 -17.93 18.04 0.35
C PHE A 388 -18.34 17.28 -0.91
N LEU A 389 -17.64 16.18 -1.20
CA LEU A 389 -17.84 15.34 -2.39
C LEU A 389 -18.19 13.91 -1.95
N TRP A 390 -19.39 13.47 -2.30
CA TRP A 390 -19.78 12.06 -2.24
C TRP A 390 -19.42 11.40 -3.57
N LEU A 391 -18.41 10.54 -3.56
CA LEU A 391 -17.94 9.79 -4.71
C LEU A 391 -18.46 8.35 -4.63
N ASP A 392 -19.55 8.08 -5.34
CA ASP A 392 -20.21 6.77 -5.42
C ASP A 392 -20.57 6.15 -4.06
N SER A 393 -21.29 6.93 -3.25
CA SER A 393 -21.67 6.54 -1.89
C SER A 393 -22.42 5.22 -1.84
N GLY A 394 -22.02 4.35 -0.93
CA GLY A 394 -22.73 3.12 -0.64
C GLY A 394 -22.19 2.40 0.57
N ASN A 395 -23.00 1.49 1.10
CA ASN A 395 -22.59 0.59 2.17
C ASN A 395 -23.29 -0.77 2.04
N CYS A 396 -22.90 -1.73 2.89
CA CYS A 396 -23.40 -3.11 2.88
C CYS A 396 -24.57 -3.35 3.86
N GLY A 397 -25.18 -2.28 4.37
CA GLY A 397 -26.35 -2.31 5.24
C GLY A 397 -27.66 -2.28 4.45
N GLN A 398 -28.70 -1.70 5.07
CA GLN A 398 -30.04 -1.55 4.48
C GLN A 398 -30.47 -0.08 4.36
N SER A 399 -29.64 0.85 4.81
CA SER A 399 -29.87 2.30 4.80
C SER A 399 -28.55 3.05 5.05
N GLY A 400 -28.60 4.38 4.95
CA GLY A 400 -27.51 5.26 5.35
C GLY A 400 -26.41 5.42 4.30
N ALA A 401 -26.74 5.28 3.02
CA ALA A 401 -25.86 5.72 1.93
C ALA A 401 -25.91 7.25 1.81
N TYR A 402 -27.07 7.85 2.12
CA TYR A 402 -27.22 9.31 2.23
C TYR A 402 -28.08 9.69 3.44
N ILE A 403 -27.75 10.79 4.10
CA ILE A 403 -28.57 11.33 5.19
C ILE A 403 -29.82 11.99 4.61
N VAL A 404 -31.01 11.54 5.02
CA VAL A 404 -32.30 12.13 4.57
C VAL A 404 -33.03 12.88 5.68
N ASN A 405 -32.37 13.07 6.83
CA ASN A 405 -32.91 13.82 7.95
C ASN A 405 -32.95 15.32 7.61
N GLU A 406 -34.14 15.92 7.60
CA GLU A 406 -34.32 17.31 7.16
C GLU A 406 -33.60 18.34 8.03
N LEU A 407 -33.46 18.08 9.33
CA LEU A 407 -32.74 18.97 10.25
C LEU A 407 -31.26 19.00 9.85
N CYS A 408 -30.61 17.84 9.79
CA CYS A 408 -29.18 17.73 9.41
C CYS A 408 -28.92 18.41 8.05
N LEU A 409 -29.80 18.19 7.07
CA LEU A 409 -29.67 18.80 5.74
C LEU A 409 -29.91 20.31 5.72
N SER A 410 -30.73 20.87 6.64
CA SER A 410 -30.85 22.33 6.80
C SER A 410 -29.54 22.97 7.24
N TYR A 411 -28.83 22.33 8.16
CA TYR A 411 -27.51 22.79 8.60
C TYR A 411 -26.48 22.62 7.49
N ALA A 412 -26.46 21.46 6.83
CA ALA A 412 -25.56 21.19 5.71
C ALA A 412 -25.70 22.23 4.58
N ALA A 413 -26.94 22.54 4.18
CA ALA A 413 -27.23 23.51 3.12
C ALA A 413 -26.73 24.92 3.42
N ARG A 414 -26.61 25.28 4.70
CA ARG A 414 -26.15 26.59 5.16
C ARG A 414 -24.65 26.63 5.45
N MET A 415 -24.11 25.57 6.04
CA MET A 415 -22.75 25.55 6.58
C MET A 415 -21.71 24.99 5.60
N ILE A 416 -22.11 24.21 4.60
CA ILE A 416 -21.20 23.62 3.61
C ILE A 416 -21.33 24.41 2.31
N PRO A 417 -20.29 25.15 1.87
CA PRO A 417 -20.40 26.05 0.73
C PRO A 417 -20.71 25.35 -0.59
N LYS A 418 -20.10 24.19 -0.85
CA LYS A 418 -20.26 23.46 -2.10
C LYS A 418 -20.44 21.96 -1.86
N ILE A 419 -21.50 21.38 -2.42
CA ILE A 419 -21.78 19.95 -2.31
C ILE A 419 -21.79 19.32 -3.69
N TYR A 420 -21.11 18.19 -3.81
CA TYR A 420 -21.06 17.41 -5.04
C TYR A 420 -21.45 15.97 -4.77
N VAL A 421 -22.26 15.41 -5.66
CA VAL A 421 -22.68 14.01 -5.61
C VAL A 421 -22.37 13.36 -6.95
N TYR A 422 -21.31 12.56 -6.98
CA TYR A 422 -20.97 11.71 -8.11
C TYR A 422 -21.45 10.29 -7.84
N SER A 423 -22.00 9.63 -8.85
CA SER A 423 -22.51 8.27 -8.71
C SER A 423 -22.25 7.47 -9.97
N THR A 424 -22.15 6.15 -9.85
CA THR A 424 -22.14 5.23 -10.98
C THR A 424 -23.29 4.23 -10.85
N PRO A 425 -23.68 3.56 -11.96
CA PRO A 425 -24.62 2.44 -11.90
C PRO A 425 -24.24 1.34 -10.90
N TYR A 426 -22.98 1.22 -10.49
CA TYR A 426 -22.56 0.23 -9.48
C TYR A 426 -23.35 0.35 -8.17
N GLN A 427 -23.60 1.58 -7.69
CA GLN A 427 -24.35 1.81 -6.46
C GLN A 427 -25.84 2.07 -6.74
N ILE A 428 -26.17 2.92 -7.71
CA ILE A 428 -27.55 3.42 -7.88
C ILE A 428 -28.45 2.48 -8.70
N ASN A 429 -27.87 1.56 -9.48
CA ASN A 429 -28.59 0.53 -10.25
C ASN A 429 -28.33 -0.87 -9.66
N ASP A 430 -28.14 -0.99 -8.35
CA ASP A 430 -27.99 -2.28 -7.67
C ASP A 430 -29.35 -2.80 -7.18
N ASP A 431 -29.89 -3.80 -7.89
CA ASP A 431 -31.17 -4.44 -7.57
C ASP A 431 -31.20 -5.08 -6.17
N SER A 432 -30.03 -5.45 -5.62
CA SER A 432 -29.94 -6.00 -4.26
C SER A 432 -29.94 -4.90 -3.17
N ARG A 433 -29.66 -3.64 -3.55
CA ARG A 433 -29.57 -2.49 -2.65
C ARG A 433 -30.31 -1.25 -3.22
N PRO A 434 -31.60 -1.37 -3.59
CA PRO A 434 -32.34 -0.30 -4.26
C PRO A 434 -32.49 0.97 -3.39
N TRP A 435 -32.39 0.79 -2.07
CA TRP A 435 -32.44 1.86 -1.09
C TRP A 435 -31.35 2.93 -1.29
N ILE A 436 -30.19 2.59 -1.88
CA ILE A 436 -29.12 3.57 -2.14
C ILE A 436 -29.61 4.65 -3.12
N SER A 437 -30.24 4.24 -4.21
CA SER A 437 -30.79 5.15 -5.22
C SER A 437 -31.91 6.01 -4.63
N ILE A 438 -32.81 5.38 -3.86
CA ILE A 438 -33.94 6.06 -3.20
C ILE A 438 -33.44 7.14 -2.22
N GLU A 439 -32.45 6.81 -1.38
CA GLU A 439 -31.86 7.76 -0.44
C GLU A 439 -31.12 8.89 -1.16
N ARG A 440 -30.37 8.59 -2.23
CA ARG A 440 -29.68 9.58 -3.06
C ARG A 440 -30.65 10.59 -3.66
N GLU A 441 -31.70 10.12 -4.32
CA GLU A 441 -32.72 11.00 -4.93
C GLU A 441 -33.41 11.87 -3.88
N LYS A 442 -33.71 11.28 -2.70
CA LYS A 442 -34.29 12.04 -1.59
C LYS A 442 -33.33 13.09 -1.04
N PHE A 443 -32.05 12.77 -0.87
CA PHE A 443 -30.99 13.70 -0.46
C PHE A 443 -30.90 14.88 -1.43
N ILE A 444 -30.74 14.60 -2.72
CA ILE A 444 -30.68 15.60 -3.80
C ILE A 444 -31.88 16.53 -3.74
N ARG A 445 -33.09 15.96 -3.72
CA ARG A 445 -34.34 16.73 -3.70
C ARG A 445 -34.43 17.64 -2.49
N LEU A 446 -34.07 17.14 -1.30
CA LEU A 446 -34.10 17.92 -0.06
C LEU A 446 -33.06 19.05 -0.06
N MET A 447 -31.86 18.80 -0.58
CA MET A 447 -30.80 19.83 -0.68
C MET A 447 -31.17 20.93 -1.68
N LYS A 448 -31.72 20.57 -2.85
CA LYS A 448 -32.28 21.54 -3.81
C LYS A 448 -33.41 22.37 -3.20
N LYS A 449 -34.34 21.73 -2.48
CA LYS A 449 -35.43 22.43 -1.76
C LYS A 449 -34.88 23.46 -0.75
N LYS A 450 -33.76 23.16 -0.11
CA LYS A 450 -33.08 24.02 0.86
C LYS A 450 -32.14 25.06 0.21
N LYS A 451 -32.13 25.16 -1.12
CA LYS A 451 -31.31 26.10 -1.91
C LYS A 451 -29.80 25.95 -1.66
N ALA A 452 -29.35 24.75 -1.29
CA ALA A 452 -27.92 24.45 -1.19
C ALA A 452 -27.25 24.52 -2.58
N PHE A 453 -25.98 24.90 -2.64
CA PHE A 453 -25.19 24.65 -3.82
C PHE A 453 -24.94 23.14 -3.96
N LEU A 454 -25.51 22.54 -5.00
CA LEU A 454 -25.42 21.11 -5.27
C LEU A 454 -25.14 20.86 -6.75
N LYS A 455 -24.07 20.13 -7.05
CA LYS A 455 -23.81 19.54 -8.38
C LYS A 455 -23.94 18.02 -8.30
N GLU A 456 -24.84 17.44 -9.08
CA GLU A 456 -25.01 15.99 -9.19
C GLU A 456 -24.55 15.51 -10.57
N VAL A 457 -23.82 14.39 -10.61
CA VAL A 457 -23.36 13.78 -11.85
C VAL A 457 -23.47 12.27 -11.71
N VAL A 458 -24.04 11.63 -12.73
CA VAL A 458 -24.00 10.17 -12.87
C VAL A 458 -23.03 9.83 -13.99
N LEU A 459 -21.91 9.20 -13.66
CA LEU A 459 -20.93 8.75 -14.65
C LEU A 459 -21.29 7.35 -15.15
N PHE A 460 -21.00 7.10 -16.43
CA PHE A 460 -21.21 5.80 -17.08
C PHE A 460 -22.66 5.31 -17.07
N SER A 461 -23.64 6.23 -17.12
CA SER A 461 -25.07 5.91 -17.02
C SER A 461 -25.58 4.97 -18.11
N ASP A 462 -24.89 4.93 -19.25
CA ASP A 462 -25.17 4.10 -20.43
C ASP A 462 -24.54 2.69 -20.35
N ILE A 463 -23.70 2.43 -19.35
CA ILE A 463 -22.93 1.18 -19.22
C ILE A 463 -23.49 0.33 -18.06
N PRO A 464 -23.52 -1.01 -18.18
CA PRO A 464 -23.89 -1.88 -17.08
C PRO A 464 -23.07 -1.67 -15.81
N ARG A 465 -23.71 -1.89 -14.66
CA ARG A 465 -23.08 -1.76 -13.35
C ARG A 465 -21.86 -2.69 -13.23
N SER A 466 -20.73 -2.15 -12.75
CA SER A 466 -19.53 -2.96 -12.51
C SER A 466 -18.63 -2.31 -11.46
N LEU A 467 -17.89 -3.15 -10.73
CA LEU A 467 -16.90 -2.68 -9.75
C LEU A 467 -15.74 -1.92 -10.44
N GLU A 468 -15.47 -2.21 -11.72
CA GLU A 468 -14.49 -1.45 -12.49
C GLU A 468 -14.90 0.01 -12.66
N LYS A 469 -16.15 0.28 -13.06
CA LYS A 469 -16.65 1.65 -13.20
C LYS A 469 -16.75 2.38 -11.86
N HIS A 470 -17.04 1.65 -10.79
CA HIS A 470 -16.99 2.18 -9.43
C HIS A 470 -15.61 2.78 -9.11
N PHE A 471 -14.53 2.04 -9.37
CA PHE A 471 -13.17 2.56 -9.16
C PHE A 471 -12.76 3.61 -10.19
N LEU A 472 -13.13 3.43 -11.46
CA LEU A 472 -12.79 4.36 -12.53
C LEU A 472 -13.37 5.76 -12.29
N LEU A 473 -14.49 5.87 -11.54
CA LEU A 473 -15.01 7.16 -11.10
C LEU A 473 -13.95 8.02 -10.42
N LEU A 474 -13.02 7.44 -9.63
CA LEU A 474 -11.95 8.20 -8.98
C LEU A 474 -11.03 8.93 -9.96
N LYS A 475 -10.93 8.47 -11.21
CA LYS A 475 -10.10 9.09 -12.27
C LYS A 475 -10.89 10.03 -13.19
N GLU A 476 -12.21 9.89 -13.23
CA GLU A 476 -13.07 10.52 -14.25
C GLU A 476 -13.96 11.63 -13.69
N PHE A 477 -14.06 11.79 -12.36
CA PHE A 477 -14.85 12.89 -11.80
C PHE A 477 -14.16 14.23 -12.09
N SER A 478 -14.93 15.20 -12.58
CA SER A 478 -14.41 16.53 -12.90
C SER A 478 -14.70 17.52 -11.77
N PHE A 479 -13.68 17.94 -11.02
CA PHE A 479 -13.83 19.03 -10.07
C PHE A 479 -13.28 20.33 -10.65
N THR A 480 -14.12 21.36 -10.70
CA THR A 480 -13.70 22.72 -11.05
C THR A 480 -13.88 23.58 -9.81
N ALA A 481 -12.77 24.01 -9.21
CA ALA A 481 -12.76 25.03 -8.17
C ALA A 481 -13.12 26.38 -8.83
N VAL A 482 -14.41 26.63 -9.05
CA VAL A 482 -14.88 27.96 -9.50
C VAL A 482 -14.75 28.95 -8.35
#